data_AF-A0A4Z1QRC6-F1
#
_entry.id   AF-A0A4Z1QRC6-F1
#
_cell.length_a   1.000
_cell.length_b   1.000
_cell.length_c   1.000
_cell.angle_alpha   90.00
_cell.angle_beta   90.00
_cell.angle_gamma   90.00
#
_symmetry.space_group_name_H-M   'P 1'
#
loop_
_entity.id
_entity.type
_entity.pdbx_description
1 polymer ?
#
loop_
_entity_poly.entity_id
_entity_poly.type
_entity_poly.pdbx_seq_one_letter_code
_entity_poly.pdbx_strand_id
1 'polypeptide(L)'
;MKDLGFGNRLASIKPDNEPENEIPDHKIDEVAQRHGFTSREPTQKIVRRKEAEPSANLNIRPPISTYNRFVQWAIDNKLSYPEALKELMDRAKVD
;
A
#
# COMPACT_ATOMS: atom_id res chain seq x y z
N MET A 1 -58.75 5.64 13.81
CA MET A 1 -57.26 5.67 13.77
C MET A 1 -56.75 5.58 15.19
N LYS A 2 -55.82 4.67 15.46
CA LYS A 2 -55.27 4.42 16.80
C LYS A 2 -54.19 5.48 17.06
N ASP A 3 -54.35 6.24 18.14
CA ASP A 3 -53.32 7.19 18.58
C ASP A 3 -52.10 6.40 19.07
N LEU A 4 -50.94 6.66 18.46
CA LEU A 4 -49.69 5.94 18.72
C LEU A 4 -48.86 6.58 19.86
N GLY A 5 -49.42 7.57 20.57
CA GLY A 5 -48.80 8.16 21.76
C GLY A 5 -47.65 9.12 21.47
N PHE A 6 -47.47 9.51 20.20
CA PHE A 6 -46.39 10.41 19.78
C PHE A 6 -46.76 11.90 19.86
N GLY A 7 -48.04 12.25 20.00
CA GLY A 7 -48.57 13.58 20.32
C GLY A 7 -47.74 14.78 19.82
N ASN A 8 -47.54 15.78 20.69
CA ASN A 8 -46.74 16.98 20.42
C ASN A 8 -45.22 16.75 20.38
N ARG A 9 -44.73 15.52 20.67
CA ARG A 9 -43.29 15.22 20.74
C ARG A 9 -42.62 15.21 19.37
N LEU A 10 -43.37 14.88 18.33
CA LEU A 10 -42.86 14.94 16.96
C LEU A 10 -42.78 16.39 16.47
N ALA A 11 -43.70 17.25 16.89
CA ALA A 11 -43.72 18.66 16.51
C ALA A 11 -42.56 19.49 17.13
N SER A 12 -41.91 18.97 18.17
CA SER A 12 -40.73 19.59 18.79
C SER A 12 -39.39 19.20 18.16
N ILE A 13 -39.36 18.21 17.25
CA ILE A 13 -38.14 17.84 16.54
C ILE A 13 -37.85 18.95 15.53
N LYS A 14 -36.80 19.73 15.77
CA LYS A 14 -36.31 20.77 14.87
C LYS A 14 -34.91 20.38 14.40
N PRO A 15 -34.51 20.75 13.17
CA PRO A 15 -33.12 20.66 12.76
C PRO A 15 -32.26 21.47 13.73
N ASP A 16 -31.17 20.88 14.22
CA ASP A 16 -30.16 21.63 14.95
C ASP A 16 -29.50 22.63 13.99
N ASN A 17 -29.35 23.87 14.46
CA ASN A 17 -28.71 24.96 13.70
C ASN A 17 -27.25 25.17 14.11
N GLU A 18 -26.71 24.27 14.92
CA GLU A 18 -25.31 24.34 15.34
C GLU A 18 -24.40 23.95 14.18
N PRO A 19 -23.30 24.68 13.94
CA PRO A 19 -22.33 24.29 12.94
C PRO A 19 -21.72 22.94 13.33
N GLU A 20 -21.71 22.00 12.39
CA GLU A 20 -21.05 20.71 12.60
C GLU A 20 -19.57 20.94 12.95
N ASN A 21 -19.11 20.28 14.00
CA ASN A 21 -17.69 20.29 14.30
C ASN A 21 -16.97 19.48 13.22
N GLU A 22 -16.05 20.12 12.48
CA GLU A 22 -15.16 19.45 11.55
C GLU A 22 -14.21 18.54 12.32
N ILE A 23 -14.61 17.29 12.52
CA ILE A 23 -13.74 16.25 13.10
C ILE A 23 -12.91 15.69 11.94
N PRO A 24 -11.57 15.73 12.02
CA PRO A 24 -10.73 15.11 11.00
C PRO A 24 -10.98 13.60 10.93
N ASP A 25 -11.15 13.06 9.72
CA ASP A 25 -11.47 11.65 9.45
C ASP A 25 -10.56 10.66 10.18
N HIS A 26 -9.26 10.96 10.26
CA HIS A 26 -8.28 10.11 10.96
C HIS A 26 -8.63 9.87 12.45
N LYS A 27 -9.25 10.84 13.14
CA LYS A 27 -9.66 10.67 14.54
C LYS A 27 -10.86 9.75 14.67
N ILE A 28 -11.73 9.72 13.67
CA ILE A 28 -12.90 8.85 13.62
C ILE A 28 -12.43 7.40 13.42
N ASP A 29 -11.47 7.20 12.49
CA ASP A 29 -10.86 5.90 12.22
C ASP A 29 -10.13 5.33 13.44
N GLU A 30 -9.40 6.16 14.19
CA GLU A 30 -8.74 5.74 15.44
C GLU A 30 -9.73 5.21 16.48
N VAL A 31 -10.87 5.90 16.65
CA VAL A 31 -11.93 5.47 17.58
C VAL A 31 -12.58 4.18 17.09
N ALA A 32 -12.89 4.11 15.80
CA ALA A 32 -13.45 2.91 15.17
C ALA A 32 -12.54 1.69 15.40
N GLN A 33 -11.22 1.86 15.19
CA GLN A 33 -10.23 0.81 15.43
C GLN A 33 -10.16 0.36 16.89
N ARG A 34 -10.22 1.30 17.86
CA ARG A 34 -10.25 0.98 19.30
C ARG A 34 -11.47 0.15 19.70
N HIS A 35 -12.58 0.31 18.98
CA HIS A 35 -13.82 -0.43 19.21
C HIS A 35 -13.96 -1.68 18.32
N GLY A 36 -12.91 -2.07 17.59
CA GLY A 36 -12.88 -3.30 16.80
C GLY A 36 -13.55 -3.20 15.43
N PHE A 37 -13.84 -1.99 14.95
CA PHE A 37 -14.30 -1.80 13.57
C PHE A 37 -13.10 -1.96 12.63
N THR A 38 -13.22 -2.88 11.68
CA THR A 38 -12.24 -3.11 10.62
C THR A 38 -12.67 -2.34 9.38
N SER A 39 -11.77 -1.53 8.79
CA SER A 39 -12.05 -0.82 7.55
C SER A 39 -12.37 -1.79 6.42
N ARG A 40 -13.42 -1.47 5.65
CA ARG A 40 -13.85 -2.22 4.45
C ARG A 40 -13.23 -1.65 3.18
N GLU A 41 -12.44 -0.60 3.30
CA GLU A 41 -11.76 0.01 2.17
C GLU A 41 -10.74 -0.98 1.60
N PRO A 42 -10.73 -1.19 0.27
CA PRO A 42 -9.76 -2.08 -0.34
C PRO A 42 -8.37 -1.50 -0.11
N THR A 43 -7.48 -2.27 0.51
CA THR A 43 -6.05 -1.90 0.63
C THR A 43 -5.49 -1.70 -0.77
N GLN A 44 -5.38 -0.45 -1.21
CA GLN A 44 -4.86 -0.15 -2.54
C GLN A 44 -3.38 -0.50 -2.56
N LYS A 45 -3.00 -1.45 -3.43
CA LYS A 45 -1.61 -1.75 -3.69
C LYS A 45 -0.98 -0.54 -4.36
N ILE A 46 -0.15 0.20 -3.63
CA ILE A 46 0.68 1.26 -4.21
C ILE A 46 1.64 0.59 -5.20
N VAL A 47 1.39 0.74 -6.51
CA VAL A 47 2.28 0.23 -7.55
C VAL A 47 3.20 1.36 -7.99
N ARG A 48 4.47 1.29 -7.59
CA ARG A 48 5.51 2.20 -8.05
C ARG A 48 5.95 1.78 -9.46
N ARG A 49 5.14 2.10 -10.48
CA ARG A 49 5.54 1.85 -11.88
C ARG A 49 6.59 2.90 -12.27
N LYS A 50 7.87 2.60 -11.98
CA LYS A 50 8.99 3.34 -12.54
C LYS A 50 9.04 3.06 -14.05
N GLU A 51 9.27 4.08 -14.85
CA GLU A 51 9.70 3.91 -16.24
C GLU A 51 11.02 3.11 -16.20
N ALA A 52 11.00 1.92 -16.80
CA ALA A 52 12.15 1.03 -16.87
C ALA A 52 12.62 0.96 -18.32
N GLU A 53 13.94 0.85 -18.51
CA GLU A 53 14.52 0.62 -19.83
C GLU A 53 13.93 -0.64 -20.49
N PRO A 54 13.86 -0.70 -21.83
CA PRO A 54 13.46 -1.91 -22.54
C PRO A 54 14.28 -3.10 -22.05
N SER A 55 13.62 -4.09 -21.43
CA SER A 55 14.28 -5.26 -20.86
C SER A 55 14.06 -6.49 -21.74
N ALA A 56 15.09 -7.33 -21.82
CA ALA A 56 15.02 -8.65 -22.43
C ALA A 56 15.10 -9.74 -21.35
N ASN A 57 14.42 -10.86 -21.58
CA ASN A 57 14.50 -12.00 -20.66
C ASN A 57 15.82 -12.76 -20.86
N LEU A 58 16.59 -12.94 -19.78
CA LEU A 58 17.81 -13.74 -19.77
C LEU A 58 17.58 -15.03 -18.96
N ASN A 59 17.55 -16.17 -19.65
CA ASN A 59 17.37 -17.48 -19.04
C ASN A 59 18.66 -18.30 -19.14
N ILE A 60 19.32 -18.56 -18.01
CA ILE A 60 20.58 -19.33 -17.95
C ILE A 60 20.54 -20.38 -16.83
N ARG A 61 21.33 -21.46 -16.99
CA ARG A 61 21.48 -22.54 -16.01
C ARG A 61 22.95 -22.68 -15.59
N PRO A 62 23.49 -21.72 -14.80
CA PRO A 62 24.85 -21.82 -14.30
C PRO A 62 24.98 -22.94 -13.25
N PRO A 63 26.20 -23.44 -12.98
CA PRO A 63 26.47 -24.27 -11.82
C PRO A 63 26.02 -23.58 -10.52
N ILE A 64 25.55 -24.36 -9.55
CA ILE A 64 25.03 -23.85 -8.26
C ILE A 64 26.06 -22.98 -7.53
N SER A 65 27.35 -23.36 -7.61
CA SER A 65 28.44 -22.59 -7.01
C SER A 65 28.52 -21.17 -7.57
N THR A 66 28.41 -21.02 -8.89
CA THR A 66 28.42 -19.72 -9.57
C THR A 66 27.15 -18.93 -9.26
N TYR A 67 25.99 -19.58 -9.29
CA TYR A 67 24.70 -18.95 -8.98
C TYR A 67 24.67 -18.36 -7.56
N ASN A 68 25.02 -19.16 -6.55
CA ASN A 68 25.00 -18.72 -5.16
C ASN A 68 25.98 -17.56 -4.91
N ARG A 69 27.16 -17.59 -5.55
CA ARG A 69 28.13 -16.49 -5.46
C ARG A 69 27.57 -15.19 -6.02
N PHE A 70 26.87 -15.26 -7.16
CA PHE A 70 26.22 -14.09 -7.75
C PHE A 70 25.09 -13.55 -6.86
N VAL A 71 24.22 -14.42 -6.36
CA VAL A 71 23.10 -14.03 -5.49
C VAL A 71 23.60 -13.37 -4.21
N GLN A 72 24.60 -13.96 -3.56
CA GLN A 72 25.19 -13.39 -2.35
C GLN A 72 25.75 -12.00 -2.61
N TRP A 73 26.50 -11.84 -3.71
CA TRP A 73 27.08 -10.56 -4.07
C TRP A 73 26.02 -9.49 -4.37
N ALA A 74 24.91 -9.85 -5.04
CA ALA A 74 23.81 -8.92 -5.28
C ALA A 74 23.15 -8.45 -3.97
N ILE A 75 22.97 -9.36 -3.00
CA ILE A 75 22.43 -9.04 -1.66
C ILE A 75 23.37 -8.10 -0.92
N ASP A 76 24.67 -8.41 -0.88
CA ASP A 76 25.67 -7.62 -0.14
C ASP A 76 25.75 -6.18 -0.66
N ASN A 77 25.55 -5.98 -1.98
CA ASN A 77 25.58 -4.67 -2.62
C ASN A 77 24.20 -4.00 -2.72
N LYS A 78 23.13 -4.65 -2.21
CA LYS A 78 21.74 -4.17 -2.29
C LYS A 78 21.28 -3.87 -3.73
N LEU A 79 21.71 -4.68 -4.68
CA LEU A 79 21.39 -4.56 -6.09
C LEU A 79 20.32 -5.57 -6.51
N SER A 80 19.44 -5.18 -7.43
CA SER A 80 18.64 -6.14 -8.18
C SER A 80 19.52 -6.97 -9.13
N TYR A 81 19.05 -8.13 -9.60
CA TYR A 81 19.85 -8.97 -10.49
C TYR A 81 20.28 -8.28 -11.80
N PRO A 82 19.44 -7.48 -12.48
CA PRO A 82 19.89 -6.71 -13.64
C PRO A 82 20.98 -5.69 -13.29
N GLU A 83 20.82 -4.96 -12.18
CA GLU A 83 21.82 -3.98 -11.72
C GLU A 83 23.14 -4.67 -11.34
N ALA A 84 23.05 -5.81 -10.65
CA ALA A 84 24.18 -6.64 -10.28
C ALA A 84 24.93 -7.16 -11.52
N LEU A 85 24.20 -7.64 -12.53
CA LEU A 85 24.80 -8.09 -13.78
C LEU A 85 25.52 -6.94 -14.50
N LYS A 86 24.86 -5.78 -14.63
CA LYS A 86 25.45 -4.58 -15.24
C LYS A 86 26.72 -4.16 -14.51
N GLU A 87 26.67 -4.04 -13.19
CA GLU A 87 27.82 -3.65 -12.36
C GLU A 87 29.00 -4.64 -12.49
N LEU A 88 28.73 -5.94 -12.62
CA LEU A 88 29.78 -6.93 -12.90
C LEU A 88 30.39 -6.74 -14.29
N MET A 89 29.58 -6.47 -15.32
CA MET A 89 30.07 -6.18 -16.67
C MET A 89 30.93 -4.92 -16.71
N ASP A 90 30.46 -3.84 -16.06
CA ASP A 90 31.18 -2.57 -15.95
C ASP A 90 32.55 -2.75 -15.27
N ARG A 91 32.58 -3.51 -14.16
CA ARG A 91 33.84 -3.84 -13.45
C ARG A 91 34.78 -4.71 -14.27
N ALA A 92 34.21 -5.63 -15.05
CA ALA A 92 34.98 -6.51 -15.92
C ALA A 92 35.50 -5.80 -17.17
N LYS A 93 35.03 -4.56 -17.45
CA LYS A 93 35.37 -3.79 -18.66
C LYS A 93 35.07 -4.59 -19.93
N VAL A 94 33.93 -5.27 -19.92
CA VAL A 94 33.44 -6.05 -21.06
C VAL A 94 32.38 -5.20 -21.77
N ASP A 95 32.71 -4.77 -22.99
CA ASP A 95 31.82 -4.03 -23.89
C ASP A 95 30.97 -4.99 -24.75
#